data_AF-A0A960R4L8-F1
#
_entry.id   AF-A0A960R4L8-F1
#
_cell.length_a   1.000
_cell.length_b   1.000
_cell.length_c   1.000
_cell.angle_alpha   90.00
_cell.angle_beta   90.00
_cell.angle_gamma   90.00
#
_symmetry.space_group_name_H-M   'P 1'
#
loop_
_entity.id
_entity.type
_entity.pdbx_description
1 polymer ?
#
loop_
_entity_poly.entity_id
_entity_poly.type
_entity_poly.pdbx_seq_one_letter_code
_entity_poly.pdbx_strand_id
1 'polypeptide(L)'
;LARGAAPFEAAIQPSSFGDPTLLDRFVADFGDGVVLLGEVDRDQRPEVESFLSRLGAPIWAEASSGLRESALLSPFLLPGGDQAFQTWCPGKVLRIGGVPSLRFWRDLEVKPQVPVLSVTRTGFPGLARPCEVTGWLDFSEPTIESCHSETDRPTISESDWTEFPRSEPAMIHALSEIIPPEARVFLGNSLPIREWNLAATRGVPHPDVFANRGANGIDGEVSTFLGLSEGCEEAWGIFGDLTTLYDANAPWTLGQLTAGKRRIVVINNGGGRIFSRLPALSQVGAEEKVVTENRHSLSFEPWAAMWGVAYLEVSDFVTLKMAVATLPEQAVIEIVPDEGQTEAFWAAH
;
A
#
# COMPACT_ATOMS: atom_id res chain seq x y z
N LEU A 1 -24.41 -25.41 -10.56
CA LEU A 1 -23.27 -26.34 -10.44
C LEU A 1 -22.49 -25.96 -9.18
N ALA A 2 -23.01 -26.35 -8.01
CA ALA A 2 -22.30 -26.24 -6.75
C ALA A 2 -21.34 -27.43 -6.63
N ARG A 3 -20.05 -27.17 -6.78
CA ARG A 3 -18.96 -28.03 -6.30
C ARG A 3 -17.88 -27.09 -5.80
N GLY A 4 -17.41 -27.35 -4.58
CA GLY A 4 -16.53 -26.47 -3.81
C GLY A 4 -15.44 -25.84 -4.65
N ALA A 5 -15.46 -24.52 -4.70
CA ALA A 5 -14.28 -23.76 -5.09
C ALA A 5 -13.27 -23.96 -3.96
N ALA A 6 -12.20 -24.72 -4.24
CA ALA A 6 -10.95 -24.48 -3.53
C ALA A 6 -10.62 -22.98 -3.72
N PRO A 7 -10.12 -22.27 -2.69
CA PRO A 7 -9.64 -20.91 -2.90
C PRO A 7 -8.65 -20.92 -4.06
N PHE A 8 -8.66 -19.84 -4.84
CA PHE A 8 -7.82 -19.66 -6.03
C PHE A 8 -6.34 -19.48 -5.58
N GLU A 9 -5.76 -20.49 -4.95
CA GLU A 9 -4.33 -20.64 -4.72
C GLU A 9 -3.75 -21.27 -5.98
N ALA A 10 -3.60 -20.45 -7.03
CA ALA A 10 -2.54 -20.72 -7.99
C ALA A 10 -1.21 -20.51 -7.25
N ALA A 11 -0.82 -21.50 -6.43
CA ALA A 11 0.49 -21.55 -5.82
C ALA A 11 1.52 -21.59 -6.96
N ILE A 12 2.00 -20.41 -7.37
CA ILE A 12 3.23 -20.30 -8.16
C ILE A 12 4.28 -20.93 -7.27
N GLN A 13 4.61 -22.22 -7.47
CA GLN A 13 5.67 -22.91 -6.74
C GLN A 13 6.85 -21.94 -6.60
N PRO A 14 7.38 -21.71 -5.38
CA PRO A 14 8.47 -20.77 -5.22
C PRO A 14 9.58 -21.22 -6.15
N SER A 15 9.85 -20.42 -7.18
CA SER A 15 10.83 -20.81 -8.18
C SER A 15 12.19 -20.75 -7.50
N SER A 16 12.83 -21.92 -7.36
CA SER A 16 14.18 -22.01 -6.81
C SER A 16 15.16 -21.55 -7.88
N PHE A 17 15.43 -20.25 -7.94
CA PHE A 17 16.49 -19.68 -8.76
C PHE A 17 17.39 -18.82 -7.87
N GLY A 18 18.63 -18.57 -8.30
CA GLY A 18 19.61 -17.87 -7.49
C GLY A 18 20.41 -18.80 -6.57
N ASP A 19 21.42 -18.24 -5.92
CA ASP A 19 22.31 -18.95 -5.00
C ASP A 19 21.64 -19.04 -3.60
N PRO A 20 21.43 -20.25 -3.05
CA PRO A 20 20.78 -20.42 -1.75
C PRO A 20 21.59 -19.83 -0.59
N THR A 21 22.90 -19.63 -0.77
CA THR A 21 23.77 -19.00 0.24
C THR A 21 23.80 -17.48 0.16
N LEU A 22 23.10 -16.90 -0.81
CA LEU A 22 23.18 -15.47 -1.10
C LEU A 22 22.63 -14.62 0.04
N LEU A 23 21.51 -15.05 0.64
CA LEU A 23 20.91 -14.36 1.78
C LEU A 23 21.90 -14.32 2.95
N ASP A 24 22.43 -15.46 3.37
CA ASP A 24 23.38 -15.57 4.47
C ASP A 24 24.61 -14.69 4.26
N ARG A 25 25.19 -14.72 3.05
CA ARG A 25 26.36 -13.88 2.71
C ARG A 25 26.02 -12.39 2.72
N PHE A 26 24.83 -12.02 2.27
CA PHE A 26 24.40 -10.62 2.21
C PHE A 26 24.18 -10.04 3.62
N VAL A 27 23.60 -10.84 4.53
CA VAL A 27 23.25 -10.41 5.89
C VAL A 27 24.34 -10.62 6.94
N ALA A 28 25.39 -11.41 6.65
CA ALA A 28 26.51 -11.64 7.56
C ALA A 28 27.22 -10.35 8.03
N ASP A 29 27.17 -9.27 7.23
CA ASP A 29 27.66 -7.94 7.57
C ASP A 29 26.59 -6.90 7.19
N PHE A 30 25.38 -7.01 7.77
CA PHE A 30 24.25 -6.18 7.35
C PHE A 30 24.42 -4.69 7.70
N GLY A 31 25.23 -4.37 8.73
CA GLY A 31 25.64 -3.01 9.07
C GLY A 31 24.46 -2.05 9.27
N ASP A 32 24.49 -0.92 8.55
CA ASP A 32 23.44 0.10 8.47
C ASP A 32 22.36 -0.23 7.42
N GLY A 33 22.14 -1.51 7.16
CA GLY A 33 21.17 -2.01 6.19
C GLY A 33 19.71 -1.79 6.62
N VAL A 34 18.82 -1.82 5.63
CA VAL A 34 17.37 -1.78 5.83
C VAL A 34 16.69 -2.95 5.14
N VAL A 35 15.63 -3.46 5.76
CA VAL A 35 14.71 -4.39 5.12
C VAL A 35 13.54 -3.60 4.53
N LEU A 36 13.25 -3.82 3.25
CA LEU A 36 12.02 -3.39 2.60
C LEU A 36 11.13 -4.62 2.42
N LEU A 37 10.13 -4.74 3.27
CA LEU A 37 9.22 -5.87 3.32
C LEU A 37 7.97 -5.56 2.50
N GLY A 38 7.87 -6.17 1.32
CA GLY A 38 6.68 -6.12 0.46
C GLY A 38 5.72 -7.27 0.78
N GLU A 39 4.83 -7.57 -0.16
CA GLU A 39 3.83 -8.66 -0.06
C GLU A 39 4.47 -10.03 0.23
N VAL A 40 3.99 -10.70 1.28
CA VAL A 40 4.38 -12.06 1.69
C VAL A 40 3.15 -12.94 1.83
N ASP A 41 3.22 -14.13 1.23
CA ASP A 41 2.15 -15.13 1.28
C ASP A 41 1.87 -15.55 2.73
N ARG A 42 0.59 -15.76 3.05
CA ARG A 42 0.12 -15.97 4.42
C ARG A 42 0.82 -17.14 5.13
N ASP A 43 1.12 -18.22 4.42
CA ASP A 43 1.80 -19.41 4.93
C ASP A 43 3.29 -19.17 5.24
N GLN A 44 3.91 -18.17 4.61
CA GLN A 44 5.33 -17.84 4.77
C GLN A 44 5.60 -16.74 5.80
N ARG A 45 4.57 -15.96 6.16
CA ARG A 45 4.67 -14.87 7.14
C ARG A 45 5.34 -15.27 8.46
N PRO A 46 5.01 -16.43 9.10
CA PRO A 46 5.63 -16.81 10.38
C PRO A 46 7.15 -17.01 10.29
N GLU A 47 7.62 -17.59 9.19
CA GLU A 47 9.04 -17.84 8.95
C GLU A 47 9.80 -16.53 8.71
N VAL A 48 9.24 -15.66 7.85
CA VAL A 48 9.79 -14.32 7.58
C VAL A 48 9.82 -13.47 8.85
N GLU A 49 8.74 -13.46 9.64
CA GLU A 49 8.66 -12.71 10.89
C GLU A 49 9.73 -13.18 11.90
N SER A 50 9.90 -14.49 12.03
CA SER A 50 10.93 -15.08 12.89
C SER A 50 12.34 -14.69 12.46
N PHE A 51 12.62 -14.72 11.15
CA PHE A 51 13.90 -14.29 10.59
C PHE A 51 14.17 -12.80 10.81
N LEU A 52 13.19 -11.94 10.53
CA LEU A 52 13.33 -10.49 10.70
C LEU A 52 13.54 -10.10 12.16
N SER A 53 12.90 -10.82 13.09
CA SER A 53 13.11 -10.64 14.53
C SER A 53 14.55 -10.99 14.96
N ARG A 54 15.12 -12.07 14.41
CA ARG A 54 16.53 -12.45 14.65
C ARG A 54 17.51 -11.48 14.00
N LEU A 55 17.21 -11.03 12.79
CA LEU A 55 18.00 -10.06 12.05
C LEU A 55 18.10 -8.74 12.83
N GLY A 56 16.99 -8.29 13.41
CA GLY A 56 16.95 -7.10 14.26
C GLY A 56 17.24 -5.79 13.53
N ALA A 57 17.18 -5.79 12.20
CA ALA A 57 17.44 -4.62 11.37
C ALA A 57 16.22 -3.70 11.27
N PRO A 58 16.40 -2.42 10.92
CA PRO A 58 15.30 -1.55 10.56
C PRO A 58 14.46 -2.14 9.40
N ILE A 59 13.13 -2.17 9.56
CA ILE A 59 12.19 -2.73 8.58
C ILE A 59 11.19 -1.67 8.17
N TRP A 60 11.16 -1.31 6.89
CA TRP A 60 9.97 -0.68 6.33
C TRP A 60 9.05 -1.74 5.77
N ALA A 61 7.85 -1.86 6.33
CA ALA A 61 6.86 -2.86 5.93
C ALA A 61 5.73 -2.19 5.15
N GLU A 62 5.53 -2.64 3.91
CA GLU A 62 4.41 -2.24 3.07
C GLU A 62 3.09 -2.72 3.68
N ALA A 63 2.02 -1.99 3.43
CA ALA A 63 0.67 -2.34 3.86
C ALA A 63 0.29 -3.78 3.45
N SER A 64 0.67 -4.19 2.24
CA SER A 64 0.41 -5.54 1.73
C SER A 64 1.34 -6.64 2.27
N SER A 65 2.31 -6.31 3.13
CA SER A 65 3.23 -7.31 3.69
C SER A 65 2.54 -8.35 4.58
N GLY A 66 1.40 -7.98 5.18
CA GLY A 66 0.74 -8.77 6.22
C GLY A 66 1.52 -8.86 7.54
N LEU A 67 2.61 -8.11 7.69
CA LEU A 67 3.48 -8.06 8.87
C LEU A 67 3.72 -6.62 9.36
N ARG A 68 3.07 -5.62 8.76
CA ARG A 68 3.17 -4.20 9.12
C ARG A 68 2.74 -3.93 10.57
N GLU A 69 1.80 -4.70 11.11
CA GLU A 69 1.30 -4.58 12.49
C GLU A 69 1.81 -5.70 13.41
N SER A 70 2.88 -6.40 13.02
CA SER A 70 3.49 -7.45 13.85
C SER A 70 3.98 -6.90 15.19
N ALA A 71 3.51 -7.50 16.28
CA ALA A 71 4.00 -7.21 17.63
C ALA A 71 5.45 -7.67 17.84
N LEU A 72 5.89 -8.72 17.15
CA LEU A 72 7.26 -9.23 17.25
C LEU A 72 8.25 -8.29 16.53
N LEU A 73 7.84 -7.68 15.43
CA LEU A 73 8.66 -6.76 14.64
C LEU A 73 8.55 -5.30 15.07
N SER A 74 7.61 -4.96 15.96
CA SER A 74 7.37 -3.57 16.39
C SER A 74 8.61 -2.78 16.82
N PRO A 75 9.64 -3.36 17.48
CA PRO A 75 10.86 -2.63 17.83
C PRO A 75 11.73 -2.22 16.63
N PHE A 76 11.51 -2.86 15.48
CA PHE A 76 12.32 -2.72 14.28
C PHE A 76 11.58 -2.00 13.14
N LEU A 77 10.26 -1.88 13.24
CA LEU A 77 9.43 -1.27 12.22
C LEU A 77 9.65 0.24 12.14
N LEU A 78 9.96 0.70 10.92
CA LEU A 78 10.11 2.10 10.60
C LEU A 78 8.74 2.75 10.48
N PRO A 79 8.49 3.85 11.22
CA PRO A 79 7.27 4.63 11.06
C PRO A 79 7.31 5.44 9.75
N GLY A 80 6.13 5.83 9.28
CA GLY A 80 5.97 6.74 8.14
C GLY A 80 6.14 6.10 6.75
N GLY A 81 5.95 6.95 5.74
CA GLY A 81 6.12 6.61 4.32
C GLY A 81 7.51 6.97 3.79
N ASP A 82 7.55 7.67 2.66
CA ASP A 82 8.80 8.05 1.99
C ASP A 82 9.73 8.96 2.82
N GLN A 83 9.17 9.72 3.77
CA GLN A 83 9.92 10.61 4.67
C GLN A 83 10.99 9.87 5.49
N ALA A 84 10.77 8.59 5.81
CA ALA A 84 11.72 7.76 6.55
C ALA A 84 13.09 7.59 5.84
N PHE A 85 13.16 7.89 4.54
CA PHE A 85 14.34 7.74 3.69
C PHE A 85 14.85 9.05 3.08
N GLN A 86 14.24 10.20 3.43
CA GLN A 86 14.69 11.50 2.95
C GLN A 86 15.99 11.94 3.64
N THR A 87 16.12 11.66 4.94
CA THR A 87 17.27 12.05 5.78
C THR A 87 18.29 10.93 5.98
N TRP A 88 17.94 9.70 5.61
CA TRP A 88 18.78 8.52 5.76
C TRP A 88 18.94 7.76 4.45
N CYS A 89 20.19 7.49 4.07
CA CYS A 89 20.53 6.60 2.98
C CYS A 89 21.17 5.33 3.56
N PRO A 90 20.48 4.18 3.56
CA PRO A 90 21.04 2.93 4.09
C PRO A 90 22.20 2.44 3.21
N GLY A 91 23.20 1.82 3.85
CA GLY A 91 24.34 1.22 3.16
C GLY A 91 24.00 -0.06 2.40
N LYS A 92 22.95 -0.79 2.80
CA LYS A 92 22.43 -2.00 2.13
C LYS A 92 20.92 -2.07 2.15
N VAL A 93 20.32 -2.73 1.16
CA VAL A 93 18.87 -2.98 1.12
C VAL A 93 18.61 -4.46 0.88
N LEU A 94 17.89 -5.08 1.82
CA LEU A 94 17.28 -6.40 1.64
C LEU A 94 15.79 -6.20 1.33
N ARG A 95 15.36 -6.57 0.13
CA ARG A 95 13.92 -6.65 -0.20
C ARG A 95 13.46 -8.09 0.00
N ILE A 96 12.37 -8.28 0.72
CA ILE A 96 11.65 -9.56 0.82
C ILE A 96 10.22 -9.35 0.32
N GLY A 97 9.72 -10.26 -0.53
CA GLY A 97 8.33 -10.23 -0.99
C GLY A 97 8.12 -9.37 -2.23
N GLY A 98 6.95 -8.73 -2.36
CA GLY A 98 6.54 -7.87 -3.48
C GLY A 98 7.44 -6.65 -3.76
N VAL A 99 7.18 -5.92 -4.85
CA VAL A 99 7.91 -4.69 -5.20
C VAL A 99 7.36 -3.52 -4.38
N PRO A 100 8.18 -2.85 -3.53
CA PRO A 100 7.69 -1.79 -2.65
C PRO A 100 7.08 -0.59 -3.39
N SER A 101 6.05 0.04 -2.81
CA SER A 101 5.49 1.32 -3.31
C SER A 101 6.32 2.57 -2.98
N LEU A 102 7.29 2.44 -2.09
CA LEU A 102 8.18 3.54 -1.71
C LEU A 102 8.84 4.18 -2.92
N ARG A 103 8.85 5.51 -2.95
CA ARG A 103 9.68 6.31 -3.84
C ARG A 103 11.16 5.99 -3.63
N PHE A 104 11.59 5.74 -2.39
CA PHE A 104 12.97 5.34 -2.10
C PHE A 104 13.44 4.14 -2.94
N TRP A 105 12.56 3.16 -3.18
CA TRP A 105 12.87 2.02 -4.05
C TRP A 105 13.28 2.49 -5.45
N ARG A 106 12.55 3.45 -6.04
CA ARG A 106 12.89 4.01 -7.34
C ARG A 106 14.18 4.82 -7.30
N ASP A 107 14.42 5.56 -6.22
CA ASP A 107 15.64 6.36 -6.07
C ASP A 107 16.91 5.51 -5.93
N LEU A 108 16.78 4.20 -5.68
CA LEU A 108 17.91 3.26 -5.74
C LEU A 108 18.44 3.09 -7.16
N GLU A 109 17.66 3.37 -8.21
CA GLU A 109 18.13 3.26 -9.61
C GLU A 109 19.32 4.17 -9.90
N VAL A 110 19.37 5.34 -9.25
CA VAL A 110 20.46 6.32 -9.36
C VAL A 110 21.48 6.19 -8.22
N LYS A 111 21.37 5.14 -7.38
CA LYS A 111 22.30 4.83 -6.29
C LYS A 111 22.92 3.43 -6.47
N PRO A 112 23.72 3.19 -7.52
CA PRO A 112 24.31 1.88 -7.79
C PRO A 112 25.28 1.41 -6.69
N GLN A 113 25.79 2.33 -5.87
CA GLN A 113 26.66 2.04 -4.73
C GLN A 113 25.96 1.34 -3.57
N VAL A 114 24.63 1.40 -3.49
CA VAL A 114 23.85 0.72 -2.45
C VAL A 114 23.58 -0.72 -2.92
N PRO A 115 24.17 -1.76 -2.32
CA PRO A 115 23.88 -3.13 -2.68
C PRO A 115 22.42 -3.47 -2.36
N VAL A 116 21.79 -4.20 -3.27
CA VAL A 116 20.39 -4.62 -3.14
C VAL A 116 20.32 -6.12 -3.40
N LEU A 117 19.77 -6.86 -2.42
CA LEU A 117 19.33 -8.24 -2.59
C LEU A 117 17.81 -8.29 -2.57
N SER A 118 17.20 -8.89 -3.59
CA SER A 118 15.77 -9.17 -3.65
C SER A 118 15.47 -10.65 -3.49
N VAL A 119 14.76 -11.01 -2.43
CA VAL A 119 14.19 -12.34 -2.20
C VAL A 119 12.73 -12.30 -2.66
N THR A 120 12.43 -12.92 -3.80
CA THR A 120 11.10 -12.81 -4.45
C THR A 120 10.74 -14.08 -5.23
N ARG A 121 9.45 -14.45 -5.21
CA ARG A 121 8.95 -15.62 -5.96
C ARG A 121 8.97 -15.44 -7.48
N THR A 122 8.89 -14.20 -7.96
CA THR A 122 8.69 -13.87 -9.38
C THR A 122 10.00 -13.72 -10.15
N GLY A 123 11.14 -13.61 -9.45
CA GLY A 123 12.41 -13.19 -10.05
C GLY A 123 12.44 -11.76 -10.59
N PHE A 124 11.35 -11.00 -10.44
CA PHE A 124 11.30 -9.63 -10.90
C PHE A 124 11.88 -8.70 -9.84
N PRO A 125 13.02 -8.02 -10.13
CA PRO A 125 13.63 -7.11 -9.17
C PRO A 125 12.80 -5.84 -8.97
N GLY A 126 12.17 -5.31 -10.03
CA GLY A 126 11.47 -4.02 -9.96
C GLY A 126 12.37 -2.79 -9.96
N LEU A 127 13.69 -2.96 -10.11
CA LEU A 127 14.66 -1.88 -10.37
C LEU A 127 15.12 -1.93 -11.83
N ALA A 128 15.32 -0.76 -12.46
CA ALA A 128 15.89 -0.66 -13.81
C ALA A 128 17.41 -0.89 -13.88
N ARG A 129 18.09 -1.05 -12.73
CA ARG A 129 19.53 -1.34 -12.64
C ARG A 129 19.80 -2.78 -12.22
N PRO A 130 20.99 -3.33 -12.54
CA PRO A 130 21.42 -4.61 -11.99
C PRO A 130 21.39 -4.62 -10.46
N CYS A 131 20.84 -5.70 -9.90
CA CYS A 131 20.85 -6.02 -8.48
C CYS A 131 20.82 -7.55 -8.32
N GLU A 132 21.14 -8.02 -7.12
CA GLU A 132 21.10 -9.44 -6.81
C GLU A 132 19.66 -9.87 -6.56
N VAL A 133 19.25 -10.98 -7.17
CA VAL A 133 17.89 -11.52 -7.03
C VAL A 133 18.00 -13.02 -6.79
N THR A 134 17.26 -13.50 -5.81
CA THR A 134 17.11 -14.92 -5.51
C THR A 134 15.64 -15.26 -5.35
N GLY A 135 15.32 -16.52 -5.58
CA GLY A 135 14.01 -17.09 -5.35
C GLY A 135 13.64 -17.06 -3.89
N TRP A 136 12.50 -17.66 -3.55
CA TRP A 136 12.16 -17.84 -2.15
C TRP A 136 13.14 -18.82 -1.50
N LEU A 137 13.70 -18.43 -0.37
CA LEU A 137 14.69 -19.20 0.38
C LEU A 137 14.08 -19.70 1.69
N ASP A 138 14.75 -20.68 2.29
CA ASP A 138 14.57 -21.05 3.69
C ASP A 138 15.21 -19.94 4.54
N PHE A 139 14.45 -19.31 5.43
CA PHE A 139 14.94 -18.25 6.31
C PHE A 139 15.47 -18.79 7.66
N SER A 140 15.94 -20.04 7.68
CA SER A 140 16.72 -20.61 8.79
C SER A 140 18.05 -19.88 9.02
N GLU A 141 18.59 -20.04 10.23
CA GLU A 141 19.38 -19.00 10.92
C GLU A 141 20.78 -18.70 10.36
N PRO A 142 21.04 -17.41 10.07
CA PRO A 142 22.28 -16.79 10.50
C PRO A 142 22.04 -15.97 11.77
N THR A 143 22.96 -16.13 12.74
CA THR A 143 23.13 -15.20 13.87
C THR A 143 23.90 -13.99 13.35
N ILE A 144 23.33 -12.79 13.52
CA ILE A 144 23.92 -11.53 13.06
C ILE A 144 24.33 -10.71 14.28
N GLU A 145 25.52 -10.10 14.23
CA GLU A 145 25.92 -9.11 15.24
C GLU A 145 25.02 -7.88 15.08
N SER A 146 24.27 -7.58 16.14
CA SER A 146 23.20 -6.58 16.20
C SER A 146 23.37 -5.38 15.26
N CYS A 147 22.44 -5.22 14.31
CA CYS A 147 22.29 -3.98 13.57
C CYS A 147 21.35 -3.05 14.34
N HIS A 148 21.91 -2.04 15.03
CA HIS A 148 21.13 -0.98 15.63
C HIS A 148 21.21 0.27 14.74
N SER A 149 20.06 0.86 14.42
CA SER A 149 20.02 2.26 13.96
C SER A 149 19.07 3.03 14.86
N GLU A 150 19.49 4.23 15.29
CA GLU A 150 18.65 5.19 15.98
C GLU A 150 17.34 5.43 15.20
N THR A 151 16.22 5.33 15.90
CA THR A 151 14.86 5.39 15.33
C THR A 151 14.24 6.78 15.43
N ASP A 152 15.01 7.82 15.72
CA ASP A 152 14.51 9.19 15.77
C ASP A 152 14.27 9.67 14.33
N ARG A 153 13.07 9.41 13.83
CA ARG A 153 12.67 9.61 12.45
C ARG A 153 11.38 10.41 12.42
N PRO A 154 11.19 11.27 11.42
CA PRO A 154 9.97 12.05 11.31
C PRO A 154 8.77 11.10 11.27
N THR A 155 7.93 11.20 12.30
CA THR A 155 6.67 10.49 12.42
C THR A 155 5.55 11.50 12.36
N ILE A 156 4.50 11.19 11.62
CA ILE A 156 3.26 11.93 11.75
C ILE A 156 2.70 11.67 13.15
N SER A 157 2.35 12.74 13.83
CA SER A 157 1.82 12.73 15.19
C SER A 157 0.29 12.61 15.19
N GLU A 158 -0.27 12.09 16.27
CA GLU A 158 -1.73 12.08 16.47
C GLU A 158 -2.36 13.50 16.41
N SER A 159 -1.59 14.54 16.76
CA SER A 159 -2.05 15.92 16.64
C SER A 159 -2.27 16.36 15.19
N ASP A 160 -1.52 15.81 14.23
CA ASP A 160 -1.66 16.18 12.81
C ASP A 160 -3.06 15.84 12.27
N TRP A 161 -3.65 14.74 12.73
CA TRP A 161 -5.01 14.33 12.38
C TRP A 161 -6.06 15.31 12.90
N THR A 162 -5.78 15.99 14.01
CA THR A 162 -6.67 17.01 14.59
C THR A 162 -6.45 18.40 14.01
N GLU A 163 -5.24 18.71 13.56
CA GLU A 163 -4.89 19.99 12.95
C GLU A 163 -5.37 20.06 11.49
N PHE A 164 -5.25 18.97 10.74
CA PHE A 164 -5.65 18.86 9.34
C PHE A 164 -6.72 17.75 9.11
N PRO A 165 -7.88 17.81 9.80
CA PRO A 165 -8.84 16.70 9.86
C PRO A 165 -9.54 16.36 8.53
N ARG A 166 -9.44 17.24 7.54
CA ARG A 166 -10.01 17.05 6.19
C ARG A 166 -8.93 16.85 5.12
N SER A 167 -7.66 16.76 5.52
CA SER A 167 -6.58 16.39 4.59
C SER A 167 -6.75 14.94 4.14
N GLU A 168 -6.26 14.63 2.93
CA GLU A 168 -6.30 13.26 2.41
C GLU A 168 -5.63 12.23 3.35
N PRO A 169 -4.44 12.48 3.93
CA PRO A 169 -3.82 11.58 4.91
C PRO A 169 -4.69 11.34 6.14
N ALA A 170 -5.30 12.39 6.72
CA ALA A 170 -6.17 12.26 7.88
C ALA A 170 -7.45 11.47 7.56
N MET A 171 -8.00 11.64 6.36
CA MET A 171 -9.16 10.88 5.88
C MET A 171 -8.82 9.39 5.71
N ILE A 172 -7.62 9.07 5.21
CA ILE A 172 -7.14 7.68 5.10
C ILE A 172 -6.87 7.07 6.48
N HIS A 173 -6.29 7.83 7.41
CA HIS A 173 -6.12 7.41 8.79
C HIS A 173 -7.47 7.02 9.40
N ALA A 174 -8.46 7.92 9.37
CA ALA A 174 -9.78 7.64 9.92
C ALA A 174 -10.51 6.49 9.22
N LEU A 175 -10.39 6.36 7.90
CA LEU A 175 -10.93 5.23 7.15
C LEU A 175 -10.35 3.90 7.64
N SER A 176 -9.03 3.85 7.89
CA SER A 176 -8.36 2.63 8.37
C SER A 176 -8.77 2.20 9.77
N GLU A 177 -9.27 3.11 10.62
CA GLU A 177 -9.86 2.78 11.92
C GLU A 177 -11.27 2.21 11.83
N ILE A 178 -11.98 2.54 10.74
CA ILE A 178 -13.38 2.14 10.52
C ILE A 178 -13.47 0.75 9.88
N ILE A 179 -12.53 0.44 8.99
CA ILE A 179 -12.49 -0.86 8.32
C ILE A 179 -12.30 -1.96 9.37
N PRO A 180 -13.13 -3.02 9.38
CA PRO A 180 -12.96 -4.13 10.30
C PRO A 180 -11.66 -4.91 10.04
N PRO A 181 -10.94 -5.38 11.08
CA PRO A 181 -9.69 -6.17 10.93
C PRO A 181 -9.81 -7.41 10.02
N GLU A 182 -10.98 -8.03 10.00
CA GLU A 182 -11.29 -9.23 9.21
C GLU A 182 -11.62 -8.94 7.74
N ALA A 183 -11.80 -7.67 7.36
CA ALA A 183 -12.12 -7.30 5.99
C ALA A 183 -10.89 -7.41 5.09
N ARG A 184 -11.10 -7.82 3.83
CA ARG A 184 -10.05 -7.69 2.81
C ARG A 184 -9.97 -6.25 2.35
N VAL A 185 -8.76 -5.70 2.29
CA VAL A 185 -8.50 -4.35 1.79
C VAL A 185 -7.73 -4.44 0.48
N PHE A 186 -8.18 -3.75 -0.55
CA PHE A 186 -7.46 -3.56 -1.79
C PHE A 186 -7.09 -2.07 -1.92
N LEU A 187 -5.80 -1.80 -2.10
CA LEU A 187 -5.27 -0.46 -2.25
C LEU A 187 -4.92 -0.20 -3.72
N GLY A 188 -5.59 0.79 -4.29
CA GLY A 188 -5.29 1.29 -5.62
C GLY A 188 -3.88 1.83 -5.73
N ASN A 189 -3.31 1.76 -6.93
CA ASN A 189 -2.04 2.41 -7.24
C ASN A 189 -2.14 3.94 -7.11
N SER A 190 -0.99 4.61 -7.24
CA SER A 190 -0.85 6.07 -7.03
C SER A 190 -0.87 6.47 -5.55
N LEU A 191 -1.74 7.40 -5.13
CA LEU A 191 -1.79 7.90 -3.75
C LEU A 191 -2.42 6.92 -2.74
N PRO A 192 -3.51 6.19 -3.02
CA PRO A 192 -4.16 5.33 -2.01
C PRO A 192 -3.21 4.41 -1.24
N ILE A 193 -2.36 3.63 -1.94
CA ILE A 193 -1.37 2.78 -1.25
C ILE A 193 -0.30 3.58 -0.49
N ARG A 194 0.13 4.73 -1.01
CA ARG A 194 1.15 5.56 -0.36
C ARG A 194 0.63 6.24 0.90
N GLU A 195 -0.58 6.79 0.82
CA GLU A 195 -1.27 7.39 1.95
C GLU A 195 -1.61 6.34 3.00
N TRP A 196 -1.97 5.12 2.61
CA TRP A 196 -2.18 4.04 3.58
C TRP A 196 -0.88 3.68 4.31
N ASN A 197 0.22 3.50 3.57
CA ASN A 197 1.52 3.22 4.18
C ASN A 197 1.94 4.31 5.18
N LEU A 198 1.62 5.57 4.86
CA LEU A 198 1.93 6.73 5.67
C LEU A 198 1.02 6.88 6.91
N ALA A 199 -0.30 6.85 6.69
CA ALA A 199 -1.28 7.39 7.62
C ALA A 199 -2.22 6.34 8.22
N ALA A 200 -2.36 5.15 7.63
CA ALA A 200 -3.25 4.13 8.18
C ALA A 200 -2.82 3.75 9.61
N THR A 201 -3.78 3.59 10.51
CA THR A 201 -3.51 3.21 11.89
C THR A 201 -2.76 1.87 11.96
N ARG A 202 -1.93 1.72 12.99
CA ARG A 202 -1.32 0.44 13.36
C ARG A 202 -2.00 -0.19 14.58
N GLY A 203 -2.95 0.51 15.20
CA GLY A 203 -3.73 0.00 16.34
C GLY A 203 -4.81 -1.00 15.94
N VAL A 204 -5.19 -1.03 14.66
CA VAL A 204 -6.14 -1.98 14.08
C VAL A 204 -5.38 -2.78 13.01
N PRO A 205 -5.06 -4.07 13.25
CA PRO A 205 -4.28 -4.86 12.31
C PRO A 205 -5.12 -5.26 11.10
N HIS A 206 -4.57 -5.05 9.91
CA HIS A 206 -5.17 -5.41 8.62
C HIS A 206 -4.28 -6.44 7.91
N PRO A 207 -4.41 -7.75 8.21
CA PRO A 207 -3.51 -8.77 7.68
C PRO A 207 -3.74 -9.10 6.19
N ASP A 208 -4.88 -8.70 5.63
CA ASP A 208 -5.33 -9.02 4.27
C ASP A 208 -5.44 -7.76 3.40
N VAL A 209 -4.30 -7.10 3.19
CA VAL A 209 -4.17 -5.95 2.30
C VAL A 209 -3.52 -6.38 0.99
N PHE A 210 -4.12 -6.00 -0.13
CA PHE A 210 -3.70 -6.36 -1.49
C PHE A 210 -3.47 -5.10 -2.35
N ALA A 211 -2.60 -5.19 -3.35
CA ALA A 211 -2.40 -4.13 -4.33
C ALA A 211 -1.74 -4.65 -5.62
N ASN A 212 -2.02 -4.01 -6.76
CA ASN A 212 -1.42 -4.38 -8.05
C ASN A 212 -0.05 -3.71 -8.28
N ARG A 213 1.03 -4.25 -7.70
CA ARG A 213 2.38 -3.63 -7.71
C ARG A 213 3.34 -4.05 -8.81
N GLY A 214 2.90 -4.89 -9.76
CA GLY A 214 3.72 -5.34 -10.90
C GLY A 214 4.01 -4.22 -11.90
N ALA A 215 3.03 -3.90 -12.75
CA ALA A 215 3.12 -2.82 -13.73
C ALA A 215 2.71 -1.44 -13.18
N ASN A 216 2.05 -1.41 -12.01
CA ASN A 216 1.59 -0.17 -11.35
C ASN A 216 0.58 0.65 -12.18
N GLY A 217 -0.20 -0.02 -13.03
CA GLY A 217 -1.26 0.60 -13.83
C GLY A 217 -2.48 0.98 -12.99
N ILE A 218 -3.23 1.98 -13.44
CA ILE A 218 -4.51 2.40 -12.84
C ILE A 218 -5.71 1.72 -13.51
N ASP A 219 -5.45 0.91 -14.54
CA ASP A 219 -6.42 0.15 -15.30
C ASP A 219 -6.79 -1.18 -14.60
N GLY A 220 -8.08 -1.52 -14.61
CA GLY A 220 -8.57 -2.81 -14.11
C GLY A 220 -8.50 -3.01 -12.59
N GLU A 221 -8.20 -1.97 -11.81
CA GLU A 221 -8.03 -2.10 -10.35
C GLU A 221 -9.36 -2.37 -9.62
N VAL A 222 -10.47 -1.74 -10.04
CA VAL A 222 -11.79 -1.97 -9.45
C VAL A 222 -12.26 -3.39 -9.78
N SER A 223 -12.07 -3.83 -11.02
CA SER A 223 -12.34 -5.19 -11.50
C SER A 223 -11.52 -6.23 -10.74
N THR A 224 -10.24 -5.96 -10.49
CA THR A 224 -9.36 -6.83 -9.70
C THR A 224 -9.88 -6.96 -8.27
N PHE A 225 -10.21 -5.84 -7.63
CA PHE A 225 -10.81 -5.83 -6.30
C PHE A 225 -12.11 -6.64 -6.24
N LEU A 226 -13.03 -6.44 -7.19
CA LEU A 226 -14.29 -7.17 -7.21
C LEU A 226 -14.07 -8.69 -7.33
N GLY A 227 -13.13 -9.12 -8.18
CA GLY A 227 -12.71 -10.53 -8.25
C GLY A 227 -12.10 -11.04 -6.93
N LEU A 228 -11.22 -10.27 -6.30
CA LEU A 228 -10.62 -10.59 -4.99
C LEU A 228 -11.65 -10.61 -3.85
N SER A 229 -12.77 -9.92 -4.00
CA SER A 229 -13.86 -9.86 -3.02
C SER A 229 -14.81 -11.06 -3.08
N GLU A 230 -14.63 -11.96 -4.05
CA GLU A 230 -15.48 -13.13 -4.19
C GLU A 230 -15.29 -14.09 -3.00
N GLY A 231 -16.40 -14.50 -2.40
CA GLY A 231 -16.41 -15.34 -1.21
C GLY A 231 -16.02 -14.62 0.10
N CYS A 232 -15.83 -13.30 0.09
CA CYS A 232 -15.61 -12.51 1.30
C CYS A 232 -16.93 -12.09 1.97
N GLU A 233 -16.94 -12.07 3.29
CA GLU A 233 -18.02 -11.42 4.05
C GLU A 233 -17.97 -9.89 3.92
N GLU A 234 -16.77 -9.31 3.94
CA GLU A 234 -16.55 -7.87 3.80
C GLU A 234 -15.24 -7.57 3.06
N ALA A 235 -15.29 -6.66 2.08
CA ALA A 235 -14.14 -6.23 1.31
C ALA A 235 -14.24 -4.73 0.96
N TRP A 236 -13.10 -4.06 1.04
CA TRP A 236 -12.92 -2.63 0.83
C TRP A 236 -11.89 -2.38 -0.26
N GLY A 237 -12.27 -1.70 -1.34
CA GLY A 237 -11.36 -1.26 -2.39
C GLY A 237 -11.20 0.25 -2.33
N ILE A 238 -9.98 0.76 -2.22
CA ILE A 238 -9.70 2.19 -2.05
C ILE A 238 -8.92 2.68 -3.27
N PHE A 239 -9.53 3.53 -4.07
CA PHE A 239 -9.02 3.94 -5.39
C PHE A 239 -8.96 5.46 -5.50
N GLY A 240 -8.10 5.96 -6.39
CA GLY A 240 -8.22 7.34 -6.86
C GLY A 240 -9.41 7.52 -7.80
N ASP A 241 -9.85 8.75 -7.96
CA ASP A 241 -10.85 9.17 -8.96
C ASP A 241 -10.51 8.71 -10.39
N LEU A 242 -9.31 9.01 -10.90
CA LEU A 242 -8.89 8.63 -12.24
C LEU A 242 -8.78 7.10 -12.42
N THR A 243 -8.34 6.38 -11.39
CA THR A 243 -8.32 4.90 -11.37
C THR A 243 -9.75 4.36 -11.53
N THR A 244 -10.70 4.94 -10.79
CA THR A 244 -12.11 4.54 -10.84
C THR A 244 -12.73 4.87 -12.21
N LEU A 245 -12.38 6.02 -12.81
CA LEU A 245 -12.83 6.40 -14.15
C LEU A 245 -12.27 5.47 -15.23
N TYR A 246 -11.02 5.02 -15.10
CA TYR A 246 -10.39 4.10 -16.05
C TYR A 246 -11.08 2.72 -16.08
N ASP A 247 -11.66 2.31 -14.96
CA ASP A 247 -12.33 1.02 -14.77
C ASP A 247 -13.82 1.20 -14.41
N ALA A 248 -14.45 2.27 -14.94
CA ALA A 248 -15.80 2.68 -14.56
C ALA A 248 -16.89 1.66 -14.89
N ASN A 249 -16.62 0.70 -15.78
CA ASN A 249 -17.56 -0.35 -16.09
C ASN A 249 -17.54 -1.50 -15.06
N ALA A 250 -16.48 -1.66 -14.26
CA ALA A 250 -16.26 -2.78 -13.35
C ALA A 250 -17.46 -3.21 -12.47
N PRO A 251 -18.27 -2.29 -11.91
CA PRO A 251 -19.40 -2.67 -11.05
C PRO A 251 -20.48 -3.51 -11.75
N TRP A 252 -20.46 -3.64 -13.08
CA TRP A 252 -21.31 -4.56 -13.83
C TRP A 252 -21.22 -6.02 -13.32
N THR A 253 -20.11 -6.38 -12.67
CA THR A 253 -19.88 -7.72 -12.09
C THR A 253 -20.47 -7.91 -10.70
N LEU A 254 -20.92 -6.85 -10.00
CA LEU A 254 -21.39 -6.95 -8.61
C LEU A 254 -22.53 -7.95 -8.41
N GLY A 255 -23.46 -8.04 -9.37
CA GLY A 255 -24.57 -9.00 -9.33
C GLY A 255 -24.16 -10.46 -9.59
N GLN A 256 -22.89 -10.70 -9.92
CA GLN A 256 -22.33 -12.04 -10.17
C GLN A 256 -21.60 -12.60 -8.95
N LEU A 257 -21.33 -11.75 -7.95
CA LEU A 257 -20.60 -12.13 -6.74
C LEU A 257 -21.52 -12.81 -5.71
N THR A 258 -20.94 -13.64 -4.85
CA THR A 258 -21.64 -14.19 -3.66
C THR A 258 -22.05 -13.07 -2.69
N ALA A 259 -22.98 -13.32 -1.77
CA ALA A 259 -23.42 -12.32 -0.78
C ALA A 259 -22.26 -11.83 0.11
N GLY A 260 -22.31 -10.57 0.56
CA GLY A 260 -21.24 -9.93 1.33
C GLY A 260 -21.08 -8.44 1.02
N LYS A 261 -20.42 -7.71 1.93
CA LYS A 261 -20.27 -6.26 1.84
C LYS A 261 -19.12 -5.88 0.91
N ARG A 262 -19.41 -5.11 -0.14
CA ARG A 262 -18.42 -4.57 -1.08
C ARG A 262 -18.47 -3.06 -1.01
N ARG A 263 -17.38 -2.49 -0.53
CA ARG A 263 -17.22 -1.05 -0.28
C ARG A 263 -16.22 -0.52 -1.27
N ILE A 264 -16.69 0.25 -2.25
CA ILE A 264 -15.82 0.91 -3.23
C ILE A 264 -15.59 2.34 -2.73
N VAL A 265 -14.41 2.61 -2.22
CA VAL A 265 -13.99 3.93 -1.77
C VAL A 265 -13.26 4.64 -2.91
N VAL A 266 -13.72 5.84 -3.23
CA VAL A 266 -13.11 6.71 -4.24
C VAL A 266 -12.57 7.94 -3.56
N ILE A 267 -11.25 8.12 -3.57
CA ILE A 267 -10.57 9.34 -3.14
C ILE A 267 -10.64 10.33 -4.32
N ASN A 268 -11.59 11.25 -4.26
CA ASN A 268 -11.81 12.26 -5.29
C ASN A 268 -11.15 13.59 -4.88
N ASN A 269 -9.90 13.76 -5.29
CA ASN A 269 -9.13 14.99 -5.14
C ASN A 269 -9.03 15.77 -6.47
N GLY A 270 -9.85 15.40 -7.46
CA GLY A 270 -10.08 16.13 -8.71
C GLY A 270 -9.00 15.93 -9.76
N GLY A 271 -8.30 14.80 -9.77
CA GLY A 271 -7.31 14.42 -10.78
C GLY A 271 -6.09 13.68 -10.21
N GLY A 272 -5.06 13.49 -11.04
CA GLY A 272 -3.83 12.79 -10.71
C GLY A 272 -2.91 13.57 -9.77
N ARG A 273 -3.30 13.77 -8.51
CA ARG A 273 -2.55 14.58 -7.53
C ARG A 273 -1.19 14.01 -7.12
N ILE A 274 -0.85 12.78 -7.51
CA ILE A 274 0.54 12.31 -7.39
C ILE A 274 1.53 13.18 -8.17
N PHE A 275 1.08 13.78 -9.28
CA PHE A 275 1.89 14.65 -10.12
C PHE A 275 2.18 15.99 -9.46
N SER A 276 1.29 16.51 -8.60
CA SER A 276 1.52 17.80 -7.91
C SER A 276 2.74 17.76 -6.99
N ARG A 277 3.13 16.55 -6.53
CA ARG A 277 4.31 16.32 -5.67
C ARG A 277 5.61 16.12 -6.44
N LEU A 278 5.60 16.09 -7.77
CA LEU A 278 6.82 15.92 -8.56
C LEU A 278 7.59 17.24 -8.70
N PRO A 279 8.88 17.30 -8.30
CA PRO A 279 9.68 18.52 -8.46
C PRO A 279 9.75 19.02 -9.89
N ALA A 280 9.73 18.11 -10.87
CA ALA A 280 9.75 18.44 -12.30
C ALA A 280 8.53 19.29 -12.73
N LEU A 281 7.37 19.11 -12.08
CA LEU A 281 6.17 19.87 -12.40
C LEU A 281 6.12 21.22 -11.69
N SER A 282 6.98 21.49 -10.71
CA SER A 282 7.10 22.84 -10.13
C SER A 282 7.50 23.90 -11.17
N GLN A 283 8.17 23.47 -12.25
CA GLN A 283 8.76 24.33 -13.28
C GLN A 283 7.91 24.46 -14.56
N VAL A 284 6.78 23.76 -14.67
CA VAL A 284 5.91 23.82 -15.86
C VAL A 284 4.79 24.85 -15.70
N GLY A 285 4.24 25.34 -16.81
CA GLY A 285 3.16 26.32 -16.83
C GLY A 285 1.86 25.79 -16.21
N ALA A 286 0.99 26.69 -15.74
CA ALA A 286 -0.26 26.30 -15.07
C ALA A 286 -1.18 25.43 -15.96
N GLU A 287 -1.26 25.73 -17.25
CA GLU A 287 -2.07 24.95 -18.21
C GLU A 287 -1.52 23.53 -18.40
N GLU A 288 -0.19 23.37 -18.44
CA GLU A 288 0.48 22.07 -18.58
C GLU A 288 0.26 21.20 -17.34
N LYS A 289 0.18 21.80 -16.14
CA LYS A 289 -0.19 21.11 -14.90
C LYS A 289 -1.60 20.56 -14.98
N VAL A 290 -2.58 21.37 -15.41
CA VAL A 290 -3.98 20.96 -15.53
C VAL A 290 -4.12 19.76 -16.46
N VAL A 291 -3.41 19.77 -17.58
CA VAL A 291 -3.42 18.66 -18.55
C VAL A 291 -2.75 17.41 -17.98
N THR A 292 -1.60 17.56 -17.32
CA THR A 292 -0.85 16.43 -16.74
C THR A 292 -1.60 15.77 -15.59
N GLU A 293 -2.24 16.57 -14.75
CA GLU A 293 -3.07 16.09 -13.64
C GLU A 293 -4.45 15.61 -14.12
N ASN A 294 -4.82 15.84 -15.38
CA ASN A 294 -6.13 15.52 -15.94
C ASN A 294 -7.28 15.97 -15.03
N ARG A 295 -7.23 17.25 -14.61
CA ARG A 295 -8.14 17.78 -13.58
C ARG A 295 -9.60 17.69 -14.01
N HIS A 296 -10.46 17.37 -13.05
CA HIS A 296 -11.90 17.33 -13.26
C HIS A 296 -12.69 17.76 -12.03
N SER A 297 -14.00 17.90 -12.19
CA SER A 297 -14.96 18.20 -11.13
C SER A 297 -16.15 17.23 -11.14
N LEU A 298 -15.89 15.98 -11.57
CA LEU A 298 -16.90 14.92 -11.59
C LEU A 298 -17.26 14.49 -10.16
N SER A 299 -18.52 14.10 -9.98
CA SER A 299 -18.99 13.32 -8.82
C SER A 299 -19.25 11.88 -9.28
N PHE A 300 -19.07 10.93 -8.37
CA PHE A 300 -19.32 9.51 -8.58
C PHE A 300 -20.75 9.09 -8.16
N GLU A 301 -21.62 10.01 -7.72
CA GLU A 301 -23.05 9.72 -7.49
C GLU A 301 -23.75 9.18 -8.76
N PRO A 302 -23.64 9.82 -9.94
CA PRO A 302 -24.28 9.30 -11.15
C PRO A 302 -23.71 7.95 -11.58
N TRP A 303 -22.42 7.71 -11.30
CA TRP A 303 -21.76 6.44 -11.57
C TRP A 303 -22.30 5.33 -10.67
N ALA A 304 -22.44 5.58 -9.37
CA ALA A 304 -23.07 4.63 -8.44
C ALA A 304 -24.53 4.35 -8.84
N ALA A 305 -25.28 5.39 -9.19
CA ALA A 305 -26.68 5.28 -9.64
C ALA A 305 -26.83 4.45 -10.91
N MET A 306 -25.90 4.56 -11.87
CA MET A 306 -25.88 3.75 -13.10
C MET A 306 -25.88 2.24 -12.79
N TRP A 307 -25.22 1.83 -11.72
CA TRP A 307 -25.09 0.43 -11.31
C TRP A 307 -26.08 0.02 -10.21
N GLY A 308 -26.96 0.92 -9.77
CA GLY A 308 -27.90 0.66 -8.69
C GLY A 308 -27.23 0.44 -7.33
N VAL A 309 -26.04 0.99 -7.14
CA VAL A 309 -25.25 0.86 -5.91
C VAL A 309 -25.52 2.05 -4.99
N ALA A 310 -25.56 1.82 -3.68
CA ALA A 310 -25.72 2.90 -2.71
C ALA A 310 -24.55 3.89 -2.79
N TYR A 311 -24.80 5.17 -2.56
CA TYR A 311 -23.79 6.22 -2.63
C TYR A 311 -23.74 7.00 -1.32
N LEU A 312 -22.52 7.34 -0.90
CA LEU A 312 -22.24 8.22 0.21
C LEU A 312 -21.07 9.14 -0.16
N GLU A 313 -21.29 10.45 -0.12
CA GLU A 313 -20.22 11.45 -0.16
C GLU A 313 -19.80 11.83 1.26
N VAL A 314 -18.50 11.94 1.50
CA VAL A 314 -17.94 12.40 2.77
C VAL A 314 -16.79 13.39 2.54
N SER A 315 -16.78 14.45 3.34
CA SER A 315 -15.70 15.46 3.36
C SER A 315 -15.10 15.67 4.76
N ASP A 316 -15.55 14.85 5.72
CA ASP A 316 -15.05 14.81 7.08
C ASP A 316 -15.21 13.40 7.67
N PHE A 317 -14.35 13.06 8.63
CA PHE A 317 -14.32 11.72 9.19
C PHE A 317 -15.50 11.42 10.14
N VAL A 318 -16.12 12.42 10.75
CA VAL A 318 -17.24 12.22 11.69
C VAL A 318 -18.44 11.67 10.91
N THR A 319 -18.73 12.27 9.76
CA THR A 319 -19.75 11.81 8.83
C THR A 319 -19.46 10.39 8.36
N LEU A 320 -18.22 10.09 7.96
CA LEU A 320 -17.81 8.74 7.54
C LEU A 320 -18.08 7.69 8.63
N LYS A 321 -17.64 7.96 9.87
CA LYS A 321 -17.82 7.04 11.01
C LYS A 321 -19.28 6.78 11.35
N MET A 322 -20.13 7.80 11.25
CA MET A 322 -21.56 7.67 11.55
C MET A 322 -22.34 6.94 10.43
N ALA A 323 -22.03 7.23 9.17
CA ALA A 323 -22.82 6.77 8.04
C ALA A 323 -22.47 5.34 7.61
N VAL A 324 -21.19 4.96 7.68
CA VAL A 324 -20.68 3.68 7.16
C VAL A 324 -21.41 2.45 7.71
N ALA A 325 -21.76 2.46 8.99
CA ALA A 325 -22.42 1.35 9.68
C ALA A 325 -23.86 1.10 9.16
N THR A 326 -24.45 2.10 8.50
CA THR A 326 -25.83 2.04 7.98
C THR A 326 -25.90 1.78 6.48
N LEU A 327 -24.75 1.72 5.79
CA LEU A 327 -24.72 1.52 4.35
C LEU A 327 -25.20 0.11 3.97
N PRO A 328 -25.97 -0.04 2.88
CA PRO A 328 -26.31 -1.35 2.29
C PRO A 328 -25.06 -2.18 1.99
N GLU A 329 -25.17 -3.49 1.74
CA GLU A 329 -23.98 -4.35 1.52
C GLU A 329 -23.06 -3.83 0.40
N GLN A 330 -23.62 -3.32 -0.68
CA GLN A 330 -22.86 -2.73 -1.79
C GLN A 330 -22.99 -1.21 -1.74
N ALA A 331 -21.86 -0.51 -1.61
CA ALA A 331 -21.84 0.94 -1.56
C ALA A 331 -20.58 1.53 -2.20
N VAL A 332 -20.76 2.68 -2.85
CA VAL A 332 -19.71 3.62 -3.24
C VAL A 332 -19.61 4.68 -2.15
N ILE A 333 -18.40 4.90 -1.65
CA ILE A 333 -18.06 5.93 -0.68
C ILE A 333 -17.10 6.90 -1.36
N GLU A 334 -17.59 8.07 -1.74
CA GLU A 334 -16.77 9.13 -2.31
C GLU A 334 -16.22 10.00 -1.19
N ILE A 335 -14.90 9.92 -1.00
CA ILE A 335 -14.14 10.77 -0.10
C ILE A 335 -13.66 11.99 -0.90
N VAL A 336 -14.01 13.19 -0.45
CA VAL A 336 -13.60 14.46 -1.06
C VAL A 336 -12.69 15.21 -0.06
N PRO A 337 -11.36 15.03 -0.12
CA PRO A 337 -10.44 15.74 0.75
C PRO A 337 -10.43 17.25 0.48
N ASP A 338 -10.15 18.05 1.51
CA ASP A 338 -9.92 19.48 1.38
C ASP A 338 -8.51 19.73 0.81
N GLU A 339 -8.44 20.36 -0.36
CA GLU A 339 -7.17 20.65 -1.05
C GLU A 339 -6.25 21.54 -0.19
N GLY A 340 -6.80 22.58 0.44
CA GLY A 340 -6.04 23.52 1.25
C GLY A 340 -5.45 22.88 2.52
N GLN A 341 -6.21 22.03 3.21
CA GLN A 341 -5.69 21.27 4.35
C GLN A 341 -4.70 20.20 3.92
N THR A 342 -4.92 19.57 2.76
CA THR A 342 -3.95 18.60 2.22
C THR A 342 -2.62 19.29 1.89
N GLU A 343 -2.65 20.45 1.24
CA GLU A 343 -1.45 21.25 0.97
C GLU A 343 -0.76 21.73 2.26
N ALA A 344 -1.54 22.19 3.25
CA ALA A 344 -1.00 22.65 4.53
C ALA A 344 -0.35 21.50 5.33
N PHE A 345 -0.97 20.31 5.31
CA PHE A 345 -0.38 19.10 5.89
C PHE A 345 0.98 18.81 5.26
N TRP A 346 1.07 18.76 3.93
CA TRP A 346 2.34 18.49 3.24
C TRP A 346 3.38 19.60 3.37
N ALA A 347 2.97 20.84 3.60
CA ALA A 347 3.89 21.94 3.89
C ALA A 347 4.53 21.82 5.29
N ALA A 348 3.88 21.10 6.20
CA ALA A 348 4.36 20.88 7.57
C ALA A 348 5.32 19.68 7.70
N HIS A 349 5.36 18.76 6.71
CA HIS A 349 6.08 17.48 6.78
C HIS A 349 6.95 17.16 5.56
#